data_AF-A0A7W0JMQ0-F1
#
_entry.id   AF-A0A7W0JMQ0-F1
#
_cell.length_a   1.000
_cell.length_b   1.000
_cell.length_c   1.000
_cell.angle_alpha   90.00
_cell.angle_beta   90.00
_cell.angle_gamma   90.00
#
_symmetry.space_group_name_H-M   'P 1'
#
loop_
_entity.id
_entity.type
_entity.pdbx_description
1 polymer ?
#
loop_
_entity_poly.entity_id
_entity_poly.type
_entity_poly.pdbx_seq_one_letter_code
_entity_poly.pdbx_strand_id
1 'polypeptide(L)'
;MIANVGIVVTGGAVRLTASGLGCPTVPNCTEDSFFPTPELGVHGVIEYTNRTLTGVLSLVALATLVAVWRDRPRRRDLLGPAIGLLVGIPAQALLGAVTVLTGLNPWTVMGHFLVSGVLIAVAVLLFRRSREPAGVTLAVVPVPLRLLGRGLLSVVATVLVLGTLVTGTGPHAGDPDSPRMG
;
A
#
# COMPACT_ATOMS: atom_id res chain seq x y z
N MET A 1 1.48 8.70 -9.14
CA MET A 1 2.00 9.29 -7.88
C MET A 1 0.89 9.94 -7.05
N ILE A 2 0.05 10.80 -7.62
CA ILE A 2 -1.10 11.40 -6.91
C ILE A 2 -1.98 10.34 -6.24
N ALA A 3 -2.35 9.27 -6.95
CA ALA A 3 -3.15 8.18 -6.38
C ALA A 3 -2.46 7.46 -5.19
N ASN A 4 -1.13 7.28 -5.23
CA ASN A 4 -0.37 6.71 -4.11
C ASN A 4 -0.32 7.64 -2.90
N VAL A 5 -0.27 8.97 -3.12
CA VAL A 5 -0.37 9.93 -2.02
C VAL A 5 -1.76 9.86 -1.39
N GLY A 6 -2.80 9.83 -2.23
CA GLY A 6 -4.18 9.69 -1.79
C GLY A 6 -4.39 8.48 -0.89
N ILE A 7 -3.99 7.28 -1.34
CA ILE A 7 -4.19 6.04 -0.57
C ILE A 7 -3.42 6.02 0.74
N VAL A 8 -2.22 6.61 0.80
CA VAL A 8 -1.43 6.70 2.04
C VAL A 8 -2.10 7.63 3.03
N VAL A 9 -2.60 8.78 2.56
CA VAL A 9 -3.31 9.74 3.42
C VAL A 9 -4.61 9.15 3.94
N THR A 10 -5.41 8.50 3.09
CA THR A 10 -6.66 7.88 3.54
C THR A 10 -6.43 6.68 4.44
N GLY A 11 -5.40 5.85 4.19
CA GLY A 11 -5.02 4.77 5.09
C GLY A 11 -4.52 5.27 6.44
N GLY A 12 -3.75 6.36 6.45
CA GLY A 12 -3.37 7.07 7.67
C GLY A 12 -4.58 7.59 8.45
N ALA A 13 -5.57 8.16 7.74
CA ALA A 13 -6.82 8.61 8.34
C ALA A 13 -7.59 7.45 8.98
N VAL A 14 -7.75 6.32 8.28
CA VAL A 14 -8.40 5.10 8.83
C VAL A 14 -7.78 4.72 10.16
N ARG A 15 -6.44 4.65 10.23
CA ARG A 15 -5.75 4.25 11.47
C ARG A 15 -5.87 5.31 12.59
N LEU A 16 -5.65 6.58 12.27
CA LEU A 16 -5.62 7.66 13.27
C LEU A 16 -7.02 7.99 13.81
N THR A 17 -8.07 7.64 13.08
CA THR A 17 -9.47 7.83 13.49
C THR A 17 -10.12 6.56 14.03
N ALA A 18 -9.35 5.48 14.19
CA ALA A 18 -9.84 4.17 14.59
C ALA A 18 -10.97 3.61 13.70
N SER A 19 -10.94 3.94 12.40
CA SER A 19 -11.97 3.52 11.43
C SER A 19 -11.66 2.20 10.74
N GLY A 20 -10.76 1.38 11.29
CA GLY A 20 -10.30 0.13 10.65
C GLY A 20 -11.39 -0.94 10.49
N LEU A 21 -12.48 -0.81 11.27
CA LEU A 21 -13.67 -1.68 11.24
C LEU A 21 -14.96 -0.89 10.92
N GLY A 22 -14.84 0.29 10.30
CA GLY A 22 -15.99 1.09 9.85
C GLY A 22 -16.87 0.40 8.80
N CYS A 23 -16.33 -0.58 8.07
CA CYS A 23 -17.03 -1.49 7.18
C CYS A 23 -16.72 -2.94 7.60
N PRO A 24 -17.51 -3.57 8.48
CA PRO A 24 -17.13 -4.85 9.11
C PRO A 24 -17.09 -6.05 8.14
N THR A 25 -17.72 -5.93 6.97
CA THR A 25 -17.78 -7.03 5.98
C THR A 25 -16.92 -6.74 4.76
N VAL A 26 -16.71 -7.75 3.91
CA VAL A 26 -16.04 -7.64 2.59
C VAL A 26 -16.73 -8.66 1.66
N PRO A 27 -17.05 -8.35 0.38
CA PRO A 27 -16.75 -7.13 -0.39
C PRO A 27 -17.68 -5.95 -0.12
N ASN A 28 -18.83 -6.19 0.51
CA ASN A 28 -19.77 -5.14 0.90
C ASN A 28 -19.25 -4.37 2.12
N CYS A 29 -19.87 -3.24 2.48
CA CYS A 29 -19.52 -2.52 3.71
C CYS A 29 -20.28 -3.14 4.91
N THR A 30 -21.56 -3.46 4.73
CA THR A 30 -22.40 -4.25 5.65
C THR A 30 -22.95 -5.49 4.95
N GLU A 31 -23.61 -6.40 5.69
CA GLU A 31 -24.22 -7.61 5.07
C GLU A 31 -25.23 -7.24 3.98
N ASP A 32 -25.99 -6.16 4.18
CA ASP A 32 -27.07 -5.75 3.29
C ASP A 32 -26.70 -4.62 2.31
N SER A 33 -25.56 -3.94 2.49
CA SER A 33 -25.21 -2.74 1.71
C SER A 33 -23.74 -2.70 1.27
N PHE A 34 -23.55 -2.41 -0.01
CA PHE A 34 -22.23 -2.11 -0.57
C PHE A 34 -21.67 -0.76 -0.07
N PHE A 35 -22.55 0.21 0.20
CA PHE A 35 -22.20 1.56 0.64
C PHE A 35 -22.28 1.70 2.16
N PRO A 36 -21.54 2.64 2.77
CA PRO A 36 -21.68 2.93 4.19
C PRO A 36 -23.10 3.43 4.47
N THR A 37 -23.73 2.87 5.50
CA THR A 37 -25.05 3.28 5.94
C THR A 37 -24.93 4.40 6.99
N PRO A 38 -25.99 5.20 7.23
CA PRO A 38 -25.95 6.27 8.23
C PRO A 38 -25.54 5.79 9.63
N GLU A 39 -25.85 4.55 9.98
CA GLU A 39 -25.54 3.93 11.28
C GLU A 39 -24.04 3.71 11.49
N LEU A 40 -23.26 3.52 10.42
CA LEU A 40 -21.80 3.40 10.47
C LEU A 40 -21.11 4.76 10.62
N GLY A 41 -21.85 5.86 10.43
CA GLY A 41 -21.39 7.23 10.58
C GLY A 41 -20.13 7.55 9.77
N VAL A 42 -19.28 8.40 10.34
CA VAL A 42 -18.07 8.90 9.67
C VAL A 42 -17.01 7.79 9.49
N HIS A 43 -16.94 6.83 10.41
CA HIS A 43 -15.96 5.73 10.34
C HIS A 43 -16.18 4.85 9.10
N GLY A 44 -17.45 4.51 8.79
CA GLY A 44 -17.79 3.78 7.57
C GLY A 44 -17.41 4.53 6.29
N VAL A 45 -17.63 5.85 6.26
CA VAL A 45 -17.24 6.69 5.11
C VAL A 45 -15.72 6.71 4.92
N ILE A 46 -14.95 6.84 5.99
CA ILE A 46 -13.48 6.87 5.95
C ILE A 46 -12.94 5.54 5.40
N GLU A 47 -13.41 4.41 5.93
CA GLU A 47 -12.94 3.10 5.48
C GLU A 47 -13.36 2.80 4.04
N TYR A 48 -14.64 3.04 3.72
CA TYR A 48 -15.15 2.83 2.36
C TYR A 48 -14.40 3.68 1.32
N THR A 49 -14.03 4.91 1.66
CA THR A 49 -13.22 5.78 0.79
C THR A 49 -11.84 5.16 0.53
N ASN A 50 -11.18 4.65 1.56
CA ASN A 50 -9.89 3.96 1.41
C ASN A 50 -10.00 2.69 0.54
N ARG A 51 -11.06 1.89 0.72
CA ARG A 51 -11.35 0.71 -0.12
C ARG A 51 -11.57 1.10 -1.58
N THR A 52 -12.39 2.12 -1.81
CA THR A 52 -12.72 2.63 -3.15
C THR A 52 -11.47 3.14 -3.87
N LEU A 53 -10.60 3.88 -3.18
CA LEU A 53 -9.33 4.36 -3.74
C LEU A 53 -8.39 3.21 -4.11
N THR A 54 -8.40 2.09 -3.38
CA THR A 54 -7.63 0.89 -3.75
C THR A 54 -8.11 0.30 -5.09
N GLY A 55 -9.43 0.29 -5.31
CA GLY A 55 -10.01 -0.08 -6.61
C GLY A 55 -9.56 0.84 -7.74
N VAL A 56 -9.61 2.16 -7.53
CA VAL A 56 -9.10 3.16 -8.48
C VAL A 56 -7.61 2.94 -8.75
N LEU A 57 -6.81 2.68 -7.72
CA LEU A 57 -5.37 2.43 -7.86
C LEU A 57 -5.08 1.19 -8.71
N SER A 58 -5.91 0.16 -8.62
CA SER A 58 -5.82 -1.06 -9.44
C SER A 58 -6.07 -0.76 -10.92
N LEU A 59 -7.06 0.09 -11.22
CA LEU A 59 -7.32 0.57 -12.59
C LEU A 59 -6.16 1.43 -13.12
N VAL A 60 -5.58 2.30 -12.27
CA VAL A 60 -4.40 3.10 -12.61
C VAL A 60 -3.19 2.20 -12.90
N ALA A 61 -3.01 1.12 -12.14
CA ALA A 61 -1.94 0.15 -12.38
C ALA A 61 -2.12 -0.58 -13.73
N LEU A 62 -3.35 -0.97 -14.06
CA LEU A 62 -3.67 -1.55 -15.36
C LEU A 62 -3.40 -0.55 -16.50
N ALA A 63 -3.88 0.68 -16.38
CA ALA A 63 -3.62 1.74 -17.36
C ALA A 63 -2.12 2.00 -17.54
N THR A 64 -1.36 1.97 -16.44
CA THR A 64 0.10 2.10 -16.46
C THR A 64 0.76 0.95 -17.20
N LEU A 65 0.37 -0.29 -16.95
CA LEU A 65 0.88 -1.45 -17.70
C LEU A 65 0.58 -1.33 -19.19
N VAL A 66 -0.66 -0.95 -19.55
CA VAL A 66 -1.05 -0.75 -20.95
C VAL A 66 -0.22 0.35 -21.60
N ALA A 67 0.01 1.47 -20.90
CA ALA A 67 0.85 2.56 -21.39
C ALA A 67 2.29 2.10 -21.63
N VAL A 68 2.90 1.41 -20.67
CA VAL A 68 4.27 0.85 -20.81
C VAL A 68 4.34 -0.19 -21.94
N TRP A 69 3.31 -1.01 -22.10
CA TRP A 69 3.24 -2.03 -23.15
C TRP A 69 3.11 -1.41 -24.55
N ARG A 70 2.42 -0.28 -24.66
CA ARG A 70 2.24 0.47 -25.91
C ARG A 70 3.42 1.39 -26.25
N ASP A 71 4.24 1.78 -25.27
CA ASP A 71 5.41 2.64 -25.49
C ASP A 71 6.44 2.01 -26.45
N ARG A 72 6.95 2.81 -27.40
CA ARG A 72 7.89 2.36 -28.45
C ARG A 72 9.08 3.33 -28.56
N PRO A 73 10.33 2.83 -28.60
CA PRO A 73 10.74 1.43 -28.50
C PRO A 73 10.44 0.83 -27.12
N ARG A 74 10.21 -0.49 -27.08
CA ARG A 74 9.60 -1.15 -25.92
C ARG A 74 10.53 -1.16 -24.69
N ARG A 75 10.11 -0.47 -23.63
CA ARG A 75 10.82 -0.31 -22.34
C ARG A 75 10.68 -1.55 -21.46
N ARG A 76 11.44 -2.62 -21.75
CA ARG A 76 11.37 -3.88 -20.99
C ARG A 76 11.72 -3.73 -19.50
N ASP A 77 12.54 -2.73 -19.17
CA ASP A 77 12.90 -2.36 -17.81
C ASP A 77 11.71 -1.85 -16.98
N LEU A 78 10.65 -1.35 -17.61
CA LEU A 78 9.44 -0.89 -16.94
C LEU A 78 8.35 -1.96 -16.83
N LEU A 79 8.38 -3.01 -17.65
CA LEU A 79 7.34 -4.03 -17.69
C LEU A 79 7.28 -4.85 -16.40
N GLY A 80 8.42 -5.28 -15.87
CA GLY A 80 8.48 -6.05 -14.62
C GLY A 80 7.84 -5.31 -13.45
N PRO A 81 8.27 -4.07 -13.13
CA PRO A 81 7.65 -3.26 -12.09
C PRO A 81 6.16 -2.96 -12.34
N ALA A 82 5.75 -2.71 -13.59
CA ALA A 82 4.35 -2.45 -13.92
C ALA A 82 3.45 -3.69 -13.70
N ILE A 83 3.91 -4.89 -14.08
CA ILE A 83 3.22 -6.16 -13.79
C ILE A 83 3.19 -6.40 -12.29
N GLY A 84 4.31 -6.17 -11.59
CA GLY A 84 4.40 -6.32 -10.14
C GLY A 84 3.39 -5.45 -9.40
N LEU A 85 3.16 -4.20 -9.84
CA LEU A 85 2.13 -3.33 -9.27
C LEU A 85 0.72 -3.82 -9.59
N LEU A 86 0.45 -4.24 -10.83
CA LEU A 86 -0.86 -4.75 -11.24
C LEU A 86 -1.28 -5.99 -10.44
N VAL A 87 -0.34 -6.87 -10.10
CA VAL A 87 -0.62 -8.06 -9.28
C VAL A 87 -0.58 -7.72 -7.78
N GLY A 88 0.38 -6.90 -7.37
CA GLY A 88 0.62 -6.57 -5.97
C GLY A 88 -0.48 -5.74 -5.33
N ILE A 89 -1.09 -4.79 -6.04
CA ILE A 89 -2.17 -3.96 -5.49
C ILE A 89 -3.43 -4.80 -5.17
N PRO A 90 -3.94 -5.66 -6.06
CA PRO A 90 -5.03 -6.59 -5.72
C PRO A 90 -4.66 -7.55 -4.59
N ALA A 91 -3.46 -8.12 -4.60
CA ALA A 91 -2.99 -8.98 -3.51
C ALA A 91 -2.98 -8.23 -2.16
N GLN A 92 -2.62 -6.95 -2.19
CA GLN A 92 -2.66 -6.10 -1.02
C GLN A 92 -4.08 -5.76 -0.55
N ALA A 93 -5.02 -5.57 -1.49
CA ALA A 93 -6.43 -5.41 -1.16
C ALA A 93 -6.99 -6.65 -0.47
N LEU A 94 -6.60 -7.85 -0.92
CA LEU A 94 -6.95 -9.12 -0.28
C LEU A 94 -6.35 -9.22 1.13
N LEU A 95 -5.09 -8.84 1.31
CA LEU A 95 -4.48 -8.82 2.65
C LEU A 95 -5.19 -7.83 3.58
N GLY A 96 -5.58 -6.66 3.08
CA GLY A 96 -6.40 -5.69 3.84
C GLY A 96 -7.79 -6.22 4.19
N ALA A 97 -8.44 -6.96 3.29
CA ALA A 97 -9.70 -7.64 3.56
C ALA A 97 -9.55 -8.69 4.68
N VAL A 98 -8.48 -9.48 4.64
CA VAL A 98 -8.16 -10.42 5.73
C VAL A 98 -7.96 -9.68 7.05
N THR A 99 -7.31 -8.51 7.03
CA THR A 99 -7.15 -7.68 8.23
C THR A 99 -8.48 -7.27 8.85
N VAL A 100 -9.47 -6.87 8.05
CA VAL A 100 -10.82 -6.54 8.56
C VAL A 100 -11.50 -7.80 9.12
N LEU A 101 -11.52 -8.89 8.34
CA LEU A 101 -12.18 -10.14 8.72
C LEU A 101 -11.57 -10.81 9.96
N THR A 102 -10.32 -10.50 10.27
CA THR A 102 -9.61 -10.99 11.47
C THR A 102 -9.63 -10.00 12.62
N GLY A 103 -10.45 -8.94 12.55
CA GLY A 103 -10.61 -7.97 13.63
C GLY A 103 -9.35 -7.14 13.86
N LEU A 104 -8.65 -6.75 12.80
CA LEU A 104 -7.36 -6.05 12.83
C LEU A 104 -6.23 -6.87 13.46
N ASN A 105 -6.12 -8.16 13.15
CA ASN A 105 -5.02 -9.01 13.63
C ASN A 105 -3.67 -8.32 13.34
N PRO A 106 -2.84 -8.08 14.37
CA PRO A 106 -1.66 -7.22 14.26
C PRO A 106 -0.62 -7.73 13.28
N TRP A 107 -0.57 -9.05 13.01
CA TRP A 107 0.33 -9.63 12.02
C TRP A 107 -0.11 -9.26 10.60
N THR A 108 -1.41 -9.26 10.35
CA THR A 108 -1.99 -8.89 9.06
C THR A 108 -1.89 -7.38 8.83
N VAL A 109 -2.13 -6.55 9.86
CA VAL A 109 -1.95 -5.09 9.82
C VAL A 109 -0.49 -4.75 9.49
N MET A 110 0.46 -5.38 10.17
CA MET A 110 1.89 -5.20 9.92
C MET A 110 2.26 -5.61 8.48
N GLY A 111 1.82 -6.80 8.05
CA GLY A 111 2.05 -7.28 6.69
C GLY A 111 1.51 -6.31 5.65
N HIS A 112 0.27 -5.84 5.84
CA HIS A 112 -0.38 -4.87 4.97
C HIS A 112 0.41 -3.56 4.91
N PHE A 113 0.87 -3.02 6.04
CA PHE A 113 1.67 -1.80 6.05
C PHE A 113 3.02 -1.95 5.31
N LEU A 114 3.76 -3.02 5.61
CA LEU A 114 5.10 -3.25 5.04
C LEU A 114 5.04 -3.53 3.54
N VAL A 115 4.11 -4.38 3.10
CA VAL A 115 3.90 -4.66 1.67
C VAL A 115 3.49 -3.38 0.93
N SER A 116 2.67 -2.50 1.54
CA SER A 116 2.29 -1.22 0.94
C SER A 116 3.51 -0.33 0.71
N GLY A 117 4.41 -0.26 1.69
CA GLY A 117 5.68 0.47 1.56
C GLY A 117 6.53 -0.02 0.38
N VAL A 118 6.61 -1.35 0.19
CA VAL A 118 7.32 -1.95 -0.96
C VAL A 118 6.65 -1.58 -2.28
N LEU A 119 5.33 -1.70 -2.39
CA LEU A 119 4.59 -1.35 -3.61
C LEU A 119 4.74 0.14 -3.95
N ILE A 120 4.72 1.02 -2.95
CA ILE A 120 4.98 2.45 -3.15
C ILE A 120 6.40 2.68 -3.66
N ALA A 121 7.40 2.01 -3.07
CA ALA A 121 8.79 2.11 -3.53
C ALA A 121 8.93 1.64 -4.99
N VAL A 122 8.31 0.53 -5.36
CA VAL A 122 8.26 0.03 -6.75
C VAL A 122 7.60 1.06 -7.68
N ALA A 123 6.48 1.67 -7.27
CA ALA A 123 5.79 2.68 -8.06
C ALA A 123 6.62 3.95 -8.24
N VAL A 124 7.35 4.39 -7.21
CA VAL A 124 8.29 5.52 -7.29
C VAL A 124 9.44 5.19 -8.23
N LEU A 125 10.02 3.99 -8.13
CA LEU A 125 11.10 3.55 -9.02
C LEU A 125 10.63 3.48 -10.47
N LEU A 126 9.46 2.89 -10.75
CA LEU A 126 8.84 2.87 -12.07
C LEU A 126 8.68 4.31 -12.60
N PHE A 127 8.14 5.22 -11.79
CA PHE A 127 7.89 6.60 -12.19
C PHE A 127 9.18 7.41 -12.45
N ARG A 128 10.23 7.20 -11.64
CA ARG A 128 11.53 7.84 -11.91
C ARG A 128 12.14 7.27 -13.18
N ARG A 129 12.14 5.95 -13.34
CA ARG A 129 12.71 5.29 -14.50
C ARG A 129 11.93 5.58 -15.78
N SER A 130 10.62 5.84 -15.70
CA SER A 130 9.81 6.23 -16.86
C SER A 130 10.19 7.60 -17.44
N ARG A 131 10.78 8.48 -16.62
CA ARG A 131 11.27 9.82 -17.00
C ARG A 131 12.70 9.83 -17.53
N GLU A 132 13.44 8.75 -17.34
CA GLU A 132 14.80 8.61 -17.87
C GLU A 132 14.78 8.05 -19.29
N PRO A 133 15.75 8.41 -20.15
CA PRO A 133 15.89 7.83 -21.47
C PRO A 133 16.05 6.31 -21.43
N ALA A 134 15.53 5.63 -22.46
CA ALA A 134 15.80 4.21 -22.68
C ALA A 134 17.30 4.00 -22.95
N GLY A 135 17.90 3.00 -22.31
CA GLY A 135 19.33 2.69 -22.49
C GLY A 135 20.00 2.14 -21.23
N VAL A 136 21.28 1.78 -21.37
CA VAL A 136 22.11 1.25 -20.28
C VAL A 136 22.36 2.36 -19.25
N THR A 137 21.90 2.14 -18.02
CA THR A 137 22.25 3.02 -16.90
C THR A 137 23.72 2.79 -16.54
N LEU A 138 24.57 3.78 -16.81
CA LEU A 138 25.95 3.76 -16.32
C LEU A 138 25.96 4.09 -14.83
N ALA A 139 26.73 3.34 -14.05
CA ALA A 139 26.89 3.62 -12.63
C ALA A 139 27.77 4.88 -12.45
N VAL A 140 27.13 6.04 -12.35
CA VAL A 140 27.81 7.33 -12.12
C VAL A 140 28.26 7.47 -10.66
N VAL A 141 27.62 6.74 -9.74
CA VAL A 141 27.85 6.83 -8.30
C VAL A 141 28.92 5.83 -7.84
N PRO A 142 29.95 6.27 -7.07
CA PRO A 142 31.01 5.39 -6.59
C PRO A 142 30.51 4.34 -5.60
N VAL A 143 31.20 3.20 -5.54
CA VAL A 143 30.81 2.03 -4.73
C VAL A 143 30.52 2.38 -3.26
N PRO A 144 31.33 3.19 -2.55
CA PRO A 144 31.06 3.53 -1.15
C PRO A 144 29.71 4.21 -0.95
N LEU A 145 29.32 5.13 -1.84
CA LEU A 145 28.02 5.81 -1.76
C LEU A 145 26.85 4.85 -2.02
N ARG A 146 27.02 3.86 -2.90
CA ARG A 146 25.99 2.83 -3.11
C ARG A 146 25.85 1.91 -1.90
N LEU A 147 26.96 1.56 -1.24
CA LEU A 147 26.95 0.77 -0.01
C LEU A 147 26.30 1.55 1.12
N LEU A 148 26.61 2.84 1.27
CA LEU A 148 25.94 3.73 2.21
C LEU A 148 24.44 3.79 1.94
N GLY A 149 24.03 3.95 0.68
CA GLY A 149 22.61 3.95 0.30
C GLY A 149 21.89 2.64 0.65
N ARG A 150 22.54 1.49 0.42
CA ARG A 150 22.01 0.17 0.82
C ARG A 150 21.93 0.02 2.34
N GLY A 151 22.94 0.51 3.06
CA GLY A 151 22.96 0.52 4.53
C GLY A 151 21.86 1.40 5.11
N LEU A 152 21.63 2.59 4.55
CA LEU A 152 20.52 3.45 4.95
C LEU A 152 19.16 2.79 4.68
N LEU A 153 19.00 2.15 3.52
CA LEU A 153 17.78 1.40 3.20
C LEU A 153 17.54 0.26 4.18
N SER A 154 18.59 -0.50 4.56
CA SER A 154 18.44 -1.57 5.55
C SER A 154 18.09 -1.03 6.93
N VAL A 155 18.68 0.09 7.35
CA VAL A 155 18.32 0.77 8.61
C VAL A 155 16.85 1.19 8.59
N VAL A 156 16.39 1.85 7.52
CA VAL A 156 14.98 2.26 7.38
C VAL A 156 14.05 1.05 7.43
N ALA A 157 14.38 -0.02 6.70
CA ALA A 157 13.57 -1.25 6.73
C ALA A 157 13.48 -1.84 8.14
N THR A 158 14.60 -1.91 8.86
CA THR A 158 14.62 -2.38 10.27
C THR A 158 13.77 -1.49 11.17
N VAL A 159 13.89 -0.16 11.05
CA VAL A 159 13.09 0.79 11.83
C VAL A 159 11.60 0.62 11.54
N LEU A 160 11.20 0.42 10.29
CA LEU A 160 9.80 0.19 9.93
C LEU A 160 9.27 -1.11 10.53
N VAL A 161 10.03 -2.21 10.45
CA VAL A 161 9.64 -3.51 11.03
C VAL A 161 9.51 -3.40 12.55
N LEU A 162 10.52 -2.84 13.24
CA LEU A 162 10.48 -2.66 14.69
C LEU A 162 9.33 -1.73 15.09
N GLY A 163 9.12 -0.64 14.35
CA GLY A 163 8.01 0.30 14.58
C GLY A 163 6.64 -0.35 14.44
N THR A 164 6.46 -1.24 13.45
CA THR A 164 5.21 -1.99 13.29
C THR A 164 5.00 -3.03 14.40
N LEU A 165 6.07 -3.67 14.89
CA LEU A 165 6.00 -4.59 16.02
C LEU A 165 5.57 -3.86 17.30
N VAL A 166 6.20 -2.71 17.60
CA VAL A 166 5.84 -1.87 18.76
C VAL A 166 4.40 -1.32 18.64
N THR A 167 3.98 -0.99 17.42
CA THR A 167 2.59 -0.59 17.16
C THR A 167 1.62 -1.73 17.46
N GLY A 168 1.92 -2.95 16.99
CA GLY A 168 1.05 -4.11 17.16
C GLY A 168 0.94 -4.64 18.60
N THR A 169 1.86 -4.25 19.48
CA THR A 169 1.77 -4.52 20.93
C THR A 169 1.04 -3.41 21.70
N GLY A 170 0.88 -2.22 21.11
CA GLY A 170 0.27 -1.04 21.73
C GLY A 170 -1.21 -0.81 21.37
N PRO A 171 -1.86 0.20 21.97
CA PRO A 171 -3.29 0.49 21.77
C PRO A 171 -3.62 1.17 20.42
N HIS A 172 -2.62 1.39 19.56
CA HIS A 172 -2.75 2.17 18.32
C HIS A 172 -2.76 1.30 17.05
N ALA A 173 -3.36 0.11 17.14
CA ALA A 173 -3.46 -0.85 16.04
C ALA A 173 -4.59 -0.54 15.02
N GLY A 174 -5.40 0.51 15.28
CA GLY A 174 -6.45 0.97 14.36
C GLY A 174 -7.87 0.79 14.88
N ASP A 175 -8.04 0.13 16.04
CA ASP A 175 -9.25 0.11 16.87
C ASP A 175 -8.83 -0.16 18.33
N PRO A 176 -9.45 0.47 19.35
CA PRO A 176 -9.11 0.26 20.76
C PRO A 176 -9.24 -1.19 21.24
N ASP A 177 -10.18 -1.95 20.67
CA ASP A 177 -10.55 -3.32 21.07
C ASP A 177 -9.85 -4.40 20.22
N SER A 178 -8.95 -4.00 19.33
CA SER A 178 -8.22 -4.93 18.45
C SER A 178 -7.24 -5.86 19.22
N PRO A 179 -7.03 -7.12 18.74
CA PRO A 179 -6.08 -8.05 19.33
C PRO A 179 -4.65 -7.51 19.33
N ARG A 180 -3.87 -7.83 20.36
CA ARG A 180 -2.48 -7.40 20.51
C ARG A 180 -1.52 -8.55 20.29
N MET A 181 -0.27 -8.22 19.96
CA MET A 181 0.82 -9.19 19.92
C MET A 181 1.25 -9.56 21.35
N GLY A 182 0.49 -10.45 22.00
CA GLY A 182 0.73 -10.91 23.37
C GLY A 182 -0.54 -11.21 24.12
#